data_AF-A0A7Z0B7R8-F1
#
_entry.id   AF-A0A7Z0B7R8-F1
#
_cell.length_a   1.000
_cell.length_b   1.000
_cell.length_c   1.000
_cell.angle_alpha   90.00
_cell.angle_beta   90.00
_cell.angle_gamma   90.00
#
_symmetry.space_group_name_H-M   'P 1'
#
loop_
_entity.id
_entity.type
_entity.pdbx_description
1 polymer ?
#
loop_
_entity_poly.entity_id
_entity_poly.type
_entity_poly.pdbx_seq_one_letter_code
_entity_poly.pdbx_strand_id
1 'polypeptide(L)'
;MAADLIATKPGVMCVSAQALAQLTLPNGESRSHGATATPEQLAQAQAGGCIDIQPGITVNVLTARKNTSVVSYQRPGSTTVETFVVPNIDFSPVFTDDAAASQPAAQTQAPASAPTPTPIQAPAVTPATPAAPAKTATPAPTVAAPDGYHVTQRAPGLDGDSIELLEDERITPALQKQLWGTGASEEGLPGNDPKPLVKAQLRLVSASGAIAATRQLDYPLARVEPAPLHGLPGPVLFLTVDATAPMGSYSGPATQILMPARQSLDPVQYTTDDGKTSALVLAATGKAAWKISPSRKGGADEIQQVRCSPDFDKKDSTGDDDDFVTRYETYRFFDGKWRLAQRQHSGIWESDQEFPKRNMFP
;
A
#
# COMPACT_ATOMS: atom_id res chain seq x y z
N MET A 1 1.94 -11.75 -18.22
CA MET A 1 1.78 -13.19 -17.95
C MET A 1 2.30 -13.44 -16.54
N ALA A 2 1.60 -14.25 -15.74
CA ALA A 2 2.06 -14.63 -14.41
C ALA A 2 3.45 -15.26 -14.52
N ALA A 3 4.44 -14.70 -13.84
CA ALA A 3 5.75 -15.33 -13.73
C ALA A 3 5.62 -16.50 -12.75
N ASP A 4 6.14 -17.65 -13.12
CA ASP A 4 6.37 -18.71 -12.15
C ASP A 4 7.44 -18.23 -11.15
N LEU A 5 7.21 -18.52 -9.87
CA LEU A 5 8.16 -18.23 -8.81
C LEU A 5 8.79 -19.53 -8.33
N ILE A 6 10.09 -19.52 -8.07
CA ILE A 6 10.82 -20.64 -7.47
C ILE A 6 11.28 -20.28 -6.07
N ALA A 7 11.00 -21.15 -5.11
CA ALA A 7 11.46 -21.00 -3.74
C ALA A 7 13.00 -21.07 -3.70
N THR A 8 13.65 -20.03 -3.17
CA THR A 8 15.12 -19.92 -3.11
C THR A 8 15.70 -20.40 -1.78
N LYS A 9 14.88 -20.42 -0.74
CA LYS A 9 15.23 -20.89 0.60
C LYS A 9 14.03 -21.64 1.20
N PRO A 10 14.25 -22.43 2.27
CA PRO A 10 13.14 -23.03 2.98
C PRO A 10 12.25 -21.95 3.60
N GLY A 11 10.96 -22.23 3.70
CA GLY A 11 9.98 -21.28 4.22
C GLY A 11 8.63 -21.94 4.43
N VAL A 12 7.58 -21.13 4.43
CA VAL A 12 6.19 -21.62 4.52
C VAL A 12 5.29 -20.89 3.53
N MET A 13 4.32 -21.62 2.99
CA MET A 13 3.16 -21.07 2.32
C MET A 13 1.89 -21.49 3.06
N CYS A 14 0.91 -20.60 3.17
CA CYS A 14 -0.33 -20.86 3.93
C CYS A 14 -1.55 -20.64 3.06
N VAL A 15 -2.64 -21.36 3.34
CA VAL A 15 -3.95 -21.11 2.70
C VAL A 15 -4.59 -19.79 3.13
N SER A 16 -3.93 -19.01 3.99
CA SER A 16 -4.32 -17.62 4.23
C SER A 16 -3.18 -16.68 4.58
N ALA A 17 -3.36 -15.43 4.19
CA ALA A 17 -2.52 -14.29 4.55
C ALA A 17 -2.34 -14.13 6.07
N GLN A 18 -3.42 -14.34 6.83
CA GLN A 18 -3.40 -14.21 8.29
C GLN A 18 -2.58 -15.32 8.95
N ALA A 19 -2.74 -16.56 8.49
CA ALA A 19 -1.94 -17.68 8.96
C ALA A 19 -0.46 -17.49 8.61
N LEU A 20 -0.16 -17.01 7.39
CA LEU A 20 1.20 -16.68 7.00
C LEU A 20 1.81 -15.62 7.91
N ALA A 21 1.11 -14.50 8.14
CA ALA A 21 1.61 -13.42 8.99
C ALA A 21 1.88 -13.85 10.45
N GLN A 22 1.13 -14.82 10.98
CA GLN A 22 1.37 -15.37 12.32
C GLN A 22 2.62 -16.24 12.40
N LEU A 23 3.00 -16.85 11.28
CA LEU A 23 4.11 -17.78 11.18
C LEU A 23 5.35 -17.16 10.55
N THR A 24 5.25 -16.01 9.90
CA THR A 24 6.42 -15.31 9.39
C THR A 24 6.99 -14.35 10.43
N LEU A 25 8.28 -14.48 10.69
CA LEU A 25 9.04 -13.59 11.56
C LEU A 25 9.26 -12.23 10.86
N PRO A 26 9.53 -11.16 11.63
CA PRO A 26 9.81 -9.83 11.07
C PRO A 26 10.96 -9.80 10.06
N ASN A 27 11.93 -10.72 10.19
CA ASN A 27 13.06 -10.90 9.26
C ASN A 27 12.69 -11.73 8.01
N GLY A 28 11.43 -12.15 7.86
CA GLY A 28 10.94 -12.96 6.76
C GLY A 28 11.13 -14.47 6.91
N GLU A 29 11.74 -14.96 7.99
CA GLU A 29 11.89 -16.40 8.25
C GLU A 29 10.59 -17.03 8.76
N SER A 30 10.39 -18.34 8.55
CA SER A 30 9.21 -19.04 9.08
C SER A 30 9.45 -19.55 10.50
N ARG A 31 8.54 -19.24 11.41
CA ARG A 31 8.47 -19.73 12.80
C ARG A 31 8.27 -21.24 12.91
N SER A 32 7.73 -21.88 11.88
CA SER A 32 7.53 -23.34 11.87
C SER A 32 8.65 -24.10 11.18
N HIS A 33 9.68 -23.40 10.69
CA HIS A 33 10.79 -24.00 9.97
C HIS A 33 12.09 -23.94 10.80
N GLY A 34 12.60 -25.11 11.21
CA GLY A 34 13.87 -25.25 11.95
C GLY A 34 13.78 -26.18 13.16
N ALA A 35 14.94 -26.61 13.69
CA ALA A 35 15.05 -27.55 14.81
C ALA A 35 14.50 -27.02 16.15
N THR A 36 14.03 -25.77 16.18
CA THR A 36 13.57 -25.04 17.37
C THR A 36 12.06 -24.71 17.33
N ALA A 37 11.31 -25.16 16.32
CA ALA A 37 9.88 -24.91 16.22
C ALA A 37 9.13 -25.53 17.42
N THR A 38 8.32 -24.73 18.12
CA THR A 38 7.56 -25.22 19.28
C THR A 38 6.34 -26.03 18.81
N PRO A 39 5.84 -26.97 19.64
CA PRO A 39 4.60 -27.69 19.34
C PRO A 39 3.40 -26.77 19.08
N GLU A 40 3.36 -25.61 19.74
CA GLU A 40 2.33 -24.59 19.52
C GLU A 40 2.44 -23.96 18.11
N GLN A 41 3.65 -23.65 17.65
CA GLN A 41 3.88 -23.11 16.31
C GLN A 41 3.54 -24.12 15.22
N LEU A 42 3.83 -25.41 15.46
CA LEU A 42 3.44 -26.50 14.55
C LEU A 42 1.92 -26.69 14.50
N ALA A 43 1.25 -26.64 15.65
CA ALA A 43 -0.21 -26.70 15.72
C ALA A 43 -0.86 -25.48 15.03
N GLN A 44 -0.28 -24.30 15.18
CA GLN A 44 -0.74 -23.08 14.52
C GLN A 44 -0.55 -23.14 12.99
N ALA A 45 0.57 -23.70 12.53
CA ALA A 45 0.79 -23.98 11.11
C ALA A 45 -0.24 -24.96 10.54
N GLN A 46 -0.53 -26.03 11.26
CA GLN A 46 -1.56 -27.00 10.86
C GLN A 46 -2.96 -26.37 10.82
N ALA A 47 -3.33 -25.58 11.84
CA ALA A 47 -4.60 -24.88 11.90
C ALA A 47 -4.74 -23.82 10.79
N GLY A 48 -3.64 -23.16 10.44
CA GLY A 48 -3.56 -22.19 9.36
C GLY A 48 -3.46 -22.77 7.95
N GLY A 49 -3.54 -24.11 7.82
CA GLY A 49 -3.39 -24.84 6.55
C GLY A 49 -2.05 -24.56 5.85
N CYS A 50 -1.01 -24.35 6.65
CA CYS A 50 0.32 -24.03 6.16
C CYS A 50 1.10 -25.30 5.79
N ILE A 51 1.89 -25.20 4.73
CA ILE A 51 2.81 -26.24 4.29
C ILE A 51 4.21 -25.67 4.18
N ASP A 52 5.19 -26.52 4.51
CA ASP A 52 6.60 -26.18 4.35
C ASP A 52 6.97 -26.17 2.87
N ILE A 53 7.77 -25.18 2.49
CA ILE A 53 8.38 -25.11 1.17
C ILE A 53 9.85 -25.45 1.27
N GLN A 54 10.30 -26.32 0.38
CA GLN A 54 11.70 -26.60 0.18
C GLN A 54 12.22 -25.76 -0.98
N PRO A 55 13.52 -25.38 -0.98
CA PRO A 55 14.14 -24.74 -2.13
C PRO A 55 13.90 -25.54 -3.42
N GLY A 56 13.61 -24.85 -4.51
CA GLY A 56 13.35 -25.45 -5.81
C GLY A 56 11.88 -25.75 -6.13
N ILE A 57 10.95 -25.55 -5.18
CA ILE A 57 9.52 -25.63 -5.46
C ILE A 57 9.11 -24.46 -6.36
N THR A 58 8.45 -24.78 -7.48
CA THR A 58 7.85 -23.80 -8.38
C THR A 58 6.37 -23.62 -8.08
N VAL A 59 5.91 -22.37 -8.06
CA VAL A 59 4.51 -22.00 -7.86
C VAL A 59 4.08 -21.02 -8.96
N ASN A 60 2.79 -21.03 -9.31
CA ASN A 60 2.26 -20.13 -10.33
C ASN A 60 1.59 -18.92 -9.66
N VAL A 61 2.02 -17.70 -9.99
CA VAL A 61 1.49 -16.47 -9.36
C VAL A 61 0.12 -16.13 -9.92
N LEU A 62 -0.90 -16.16 -9.06
CA LEU A 62 -2.23 -15.67 -9.39
C LEU A 62 -2.31 -14.15 -9.23
N THR A 63 -1.82 -13.64 -8.09
CA THR A 63 -1.84 -12.21 -7.75
C THR A 63 -0.57 -11.82 -7.01
N ALA A 64 0.19 -10.86 -7.54
CA ALA A 64 1.35 -10.29 -6.85
C ALA A 64 0.95 -9.07 -6.01
N ARG A 65 1.41 -9.01 -4.76
CA ARG A 65 1.38 -7.83 -3.89
C ARG A 65 2.81 -7.39 -3.58
N LYS A 66 2.98 -6.25 -2.92
CA LYS A 66 4.32 -5.69 -2.62
C LYS A 66 5.24 -6.66 -1.88
N ASN A 67 4.75 -7.32 -0.82
CA ASN A 67 5.57 -8.20 0.04
C ASN A 67 5.15 -9.68 -0.01
N THR A 68 3.98 -9.98 -0.58
CA THR A 68 3.45 -11.34 -0.67
C THR A 68 2.84 -11.59 -2.05
N SER A 69 2.65 -12.85 -2.41
CA SER A 69 1.92 -13.24 -3.61
C SER A 69 0.90 -14.31 -3.26
N VAL A 70 -0.25 -14.29 -3.94
CA VAL A 70 -1.19 -15.39 -3.99
C VAL A 70 -0.78 -16.28 -5.15
N VAL A 71 -0.55 -17.55 -4.88
CA VAL A 71 -0.04 -18.53 -5.84
C VAL A 71 -0.92 -19.76 -5.88
N SER A 72 -0.89 -20.47 -7.00
CA SER A 72 -1.42 -21.83 -7.08
C SER A 72 -0.28 -22.84 -7.03
N TYR A 73 -0.49 -23.93 -6.29
CA TYR A 73 0.49 -25.00 -6.10
C TYR A 73 -0.22 -26.36 -6.00
N GLN A 74 0.35 -27.36 -6.67
CA GLN A 74 -0.10 -28.75 -6.59
C GLN A 74 0.87 -29.54 -5.71
N ARG A 75 0.38 -30.05 -4.58
CA ARG A 75 1.22 -30.86 -3.68
C ARG A 75 1.70 -32.15 -4.38
N PRO A 76 2.94 -32.60 -4.11
CA PRO A 76 3.43 -33.88 -4.61
C PRO A 76 2.47 -35.02 -4.23
N GLY A 77 2.01 -35.78 -5.23
CA GLY A 77 1.04 -36.88 -5.02
C GLY A 77 -0.43 -36.46 -4.90
N SER A 78 -0.74 -35.15 -4.94
CA SER A 78 -2.11 -34.64 -5.06
C SER A 78 -2.49 -34.47 -6.53
N THR A 79 -3.77 -34.62 -6.86
CA THR A 79 -4.36 -34.24 -8.17
C THR A 79 -5.04 -32.87 -8.12
N THR A 80 -5.09 -32.24 -6.94
CA THR A 80 -5.77 -30.96 -6.71
C THR A 80 -4.75 -29.84 -6.65
N VAL A 81 -5.00 -28.77 -7.41
CA VAL A 81 -4.28 -27.49 -7.33
C VAL A 81 -4.95 -26.65 -6.24
N GLU A 82 -4.15 -26.20 -5.29
CA GLU A 82 -4.60 -25.40 -4.15
C GLU A 82 -4.00 -23.98 -4.22
N THR A 83 -4.68 -23.02 -3.61
CA THR A 83 -4.22 -21.63 -3.53
C THR A 83 -3.52 -21.39 -2.19
N PHE A 84 -2.37 -20.73 -2.24
CA PHE A 84 -1.59 -20.35 -1.07
C PHE A 84 -1.14 -18.90 -1.16
N VAL A 85 -0.81 -18.30 -0.01
CA VAL A 85 -0.11 -17.04 0.11
C VAL A 85 1.34 -17.32 0.46
N VAL A 86 2.27 -16.67 -0.25
CA VAL A 86 3.72 -16.78 -0.07
C VAL A 86 4.36 -15.42 0.21
N PRO A 87 5.45 -15.36 0.99
CA PRO A 87 6.26 -14.15 1.14
C PRO A 87 7.18 -13.98 -0.08
N ASN A 88 7.18 -12.81 -0.73
CA ASN A 88 7.95 -12.60 -1.96
C ASN A 88 9.47 -12.71 -1.75
N ILE A 89 9.95 -12.48 -0.52
CA ILE A 89 11.38 -12.55 -0.19
C ILE A 89 11.95 -13.97 -0.25
N ASP A 90 11.11 -15.00 -0.21
CA ASP A 90 11.53 -16.40 -0.25
C ASP A 90 11.61 -16.93 -1.68
N PHE A 91 11.14 -16.17 -2.66
CA PHE A 91 10.94 -16.61 -4.04
C PHE A 91 11.65 -15.70 -5.04
N SER A 92 12.18 -16.32 -6.10
CA SER A 92 12.71 -15.62 -7.27
C SER A 92 11.84 -15.91 -8.49
N PRO A 93 11.76 -14.99 -9.47
CA PRO A 93 11.16 -15.31 -10.76
C PRO A 93 11.93 -16.44 -11.42
N VAL A 94 11.21 -17.43 -11.96
CA VAL A 94 11.79 -18.40 -12.88
C VAL A 94 12.01 -17.68 -14.20
N PHE A 95 13.21 -17.17 -14.38
CA PHE A 95 13.68 -16.80 -15.70
C PHE A 95 14.04 -18.10 -16.41
N THR A 96 13.35 -18.43 -17.50
CA THR A 96 13.87 -19.42 -18.45
C THR A 96 15.15 -18.81 -19.02
N ASP A 97 16.30 -19.20 -18.47
CA ASP A 97 17.59 -18.59 -18.78
C ASP A 97 17.88 -18.63 -20.28
N ASP A 98 18.09 -17.44 -20.83
CA ASP A 98 19.39 -17.10 -21.40
C ASP A 98 19.96 -15.92 -20.58
N ALA A 99 20.65 -16.20 -19.47
CA ALA A 99 21.89 -15.53 -19.03
C ALA A 99 22.13 -15.71 -17.52
N ALA A 100 23.20 -16.45 -17.22
CA ALA A 100 23.67 -16.78 -15.90
C ALA A 100 24.20 -15.60 -15.05
N ALA A 101 24.23 -15.89 -13.74
CA ALA A 101 25.09 -15.36 -12.68
C ALA A 101 24.65 -14.07 -11.97
N SER A 102 24.16 -14.23 -10.73
CA SER A 102 24.92 -13.96 -9.50
C SER A 102 24.01 -14.03 -8.26
N GLN A 103 24.28 -14.97 -7.35
CA GLN A 103 23.73 -14.98 -5.99
C GLN A 103 24.48 -13.96 -5.10
N PRO A 104 23.83 -13.41 -4.06
CA PRO A 104 24.55 -13.12 -2.83
C PRO A 104 23.90 -13.72 -1.58
N ALA A 105 24.75 -13.80 -0.56
CA ALA A 105 24.68 -14.58 0.67
C ALA A 105 23.55 -14.21 1.65
N ALA A 106 23.13 -15.21 2.42
CA ALA A 106 22.20 -15.12 3.54
C ALA A 106 22.80 -14.33 4.72
N GLN A 107 21.99 -13.47 5.34
CA GLN A 107 22.29 -12.82 6.62
C GLN A 107 21.16 -13.10 7.62
N THR A 108 21.57 -13.52 8.81
CA THR A 108 20.74 -13.91 9.96
C THR A 108 20.43 -12.66 10.80
N GLN A 109 19.16 -12.40 11.13
CA GLN A 109 18.75 -11.26 11.98
C GLN A 109 17.87 -11.72 13.16
N ALA A 110 18.16 -11.17 14.34
CA ALA A 110 17.51 -11.46 15.62
C ALA A 110 16.15 -10.74 15.80
N PRO A 111 15.24 -11.25 16.67
CA PRO A 111 13.85 -10.81 16.70
C PRO A 111 13.57 -9.66 17.68
N ALA A 112 12.90 -8.60 17.20
CA ALA A 112 12.20 -7.64 18.05
C ALA A 112 10.67 -7.83 17.88
N SER A 113 9.99 -8.08 19.00
CA SER A 113 8.56 -8.37 19.08
C SER A 113 7.73 -7.09 18.93
N ALA A 114 6.85 -7.03 17.93
CA ALA A 114 5.92 -5.91 17.73
C ALA A 114 4.51 -6.23 18.29
N PRO A 115 3.89 -5.33 19.09
CA PRO A 115 2.49 -5.44 19.49
C PRO A 115 1.54 -4.76 18.48
N THR A 116 0.26 -5.10 18.60
CA THR A 116 -0.87 -4.68 17.76
C THR A 116 -1.09 -3.15 17.76
N PRO A 117 -1.24 -2.48 16.59
CA PRO A 117 -1.49 -1.05 16.56
C PRO A 117 -2.93 -0.70 16.97
N THR A 118 -3.06 0.33 17.80
CA THR A 118 -4.33 0.93 18.23
C THR A 118 -4.75 2.00 17.21
N PRO A 119 -6.06 2.13 16.87
CA PRO A 119 -6.51 3.13 15.91
C PRO A 119 -6.32 4.56 16.43
N ILE A 120 -5.71 5.42 15.62
CA ILE A 120 -5.61 6.86 15.85
C ILE A 120 -7.01 7.48 15.65
N GLN A 121 -7.57 8.02 16.74
CA GLN A 121 -8.81 8.80 16.75
C GLN A 121 -8.59 10.18 16.13
N ALA A 122 -9.44 10.56 15.19
CA ALA A 122 -9.58 11.94 14.72
C ALA A 122 -10.22 12.82 15.82
N PRO A 123 -9.79 14.09 16.01
CA PRO A 123 -10.37 14.98 16.98
C PRO A 123 -11.81 15.39 16.61
N ALA A 124 -12.65 15.49 17.64
CA ALA A 124 -14.05 15.87 17.57
C ALA A 124 -14.24 17.32 17.08
N VAL A 125 -15.13 17.52 16.11
CA VAL A 125 -15.53 18.83 15.58
C VAL A 125 -16.72 19.35 16.37
N THR A 126 -16.58 20.55 16.95
CA THR A 126 -17.65 21.31 17.60
C THR A 126 -18.65 21.83 16.55
N PRO A 127 -19.97 21.76 16.77
CA PRO A 127 -20.95 22.11 15.74
C PRO A 127 -21.04 23.63 15.53
N ALA A 128 -20.81 24.08 14.30
CA ALA A 128 -21.09 25.45 13.87
C ALA A 128 -22.54 25.57 13.36
N THR A 129 -23.16 26.70 13.69
CA THR A 129 -24.50 27.17 13.36
C THR A 129 -24.81 27.10 11.83
N PRO A 130 -26.05 26.83 11.40
CA PRO A 130 -26.35 26.52 10.00
C PRO A 130 -26.26 27.76 9.09
N ALA A 131 -25.46 27.66 8.04
CA ALA A 131 -25.48 28.59 6.92
C ALA A 131 -26.66 28.26 5.97
N ALA A 132 -27.19 29.31 5.35
CA ALA A 132 -28.35 29.32 4.44
C ALA A 132 -28.27 28.29 3.29
N PRO A 133 -29.43 27.86 2.74
CA PRO A 133 -29.49 26.74 1.80
C PRO A 133 -28.73 27.03 0.50
N ALA A 134 -27.71 26.23 0.24
CA ALA A 134 -27.04 26.19 -1.05
C ALA A 134 -28.03 25.72 -2.12
N LYS A 135 -28.04 26.44 -3.25
CA LYS A 135 -28.79 26.08 -4.47
C LYS A 135 -28.52 24.62 -4.81
N THR A 136 -29.59 23.87 -5.05
CA THR A 136 -29.58 22.48 -5.48
C THR A 136 -28.64 22.30 -6.66
N ALA A 137 -27.49 21.66 -6.45
CA ALA A 137 -26.64 21.23 -7.54
C ALA A 137 -27.40 20.16 -8.35
N THR A 138 -27.55 20.40 -9.64
CA THR A 138 -28.07 19.40 -10.58
C THR A 138 -27.29 18.09 -10.39
N PRO A 139 -27.96 16.94 -10.20
CA PRO A 139 -27.25 15.67 -10.05
C PRO A 139 -26.41 15.43 -11.30
N ALA A 140 -25.11 15.21 -11.12
CA ALA A 140 -24.20 14.90 -12.20
C ALA A 140 -24.73 13.68 -12.99
N PRO A 141 -24.61 13.67 -14.33
CA PRO A 141 -25.07 12.56 -15.17
C PRO A 141 -24.45 11.24 -14.68
N THR A 142 -25.29 10.24 -14.43
CA THR A 142 -24.85 8.93 -13.98
C THR A 142 -24.43 8.09 -15.19
N VAL A 143 -23.12 7.93 -15.37
CA VAL A 143 -22.55 7.04 -16.38
C VAL A 143 -22.50 5.63 -15.80
N ALA A 144 -23.00 4.64 -16.55
CA ALA A 144 -22.97 3.24 -16.13
C ALA A 144 -21.53 2.79 -15.80
N ALA A 145 -21.38 1.94 -14.80
CA ALA A 145 -20.12 1.28 -14.50
C ALA A 145 -19.85 0.20 -15.57
N PRO A 146 -18.58 -0.05 -15.95
CA PRO A 146 -18.22 -1.20 -16.76
C PRO A 146 -18.55 -2.52 -16.06
N ASP A 147 -18.67 -3.61 -16.82
CA ASP A 147 -18.91 -4.95 -16.28
C ASP A 147 -17.87 -5.33 -15.23
N GLY A 148 -18.32 -5.92 -14.11
CA GLY A 148 -17.47 -6.30 -12.98
C GLY A 148 -17.12 -5.16 -12.01
N TYR A 149 -17.61 -3.93 -12.27
CA TYR A 149 -17.39 -2.78 -11.40
C TYR A 149 -18.68 -2.18 -10.88
N HIS A 150 -18.58 -1.48 -9.75
CA HIS A 150 -19.58 -0.52 -9.30
C HIS A 150 -18.90 0.79 -8.88
N VAL A 151 -19.62 1.91 -9.00
CA VAL A 151 -19.13 3.22 -8.53
C VAL A 151 -19.29 3.28 -7.01
N THR A 152 -18.17 3.42 -6.28
CA THR A 152 -18.16 3.46 -4.81
C THR A 152 -18.12 4.86 -4.26
N GLN A 153 -17.41 5.78 -4.92
CA GLN A 153 -17.26 7.16 -4.47
C GLN A 153 -17.31 8.12 -5.66
N ARG A 154 -17.83 9.32 -5.39
CA ARG A 154 -17.77 10.46 -6.30
C ARG A 154 -17.18 11.65 -5.59
N ALA A 155 -16.17 12.25 -6.19
CA ALA A 155 -15.54 13.47 -5.72
C ALA A 155 -15.68 14.57 -6.78
N PRO A 156 -15.77 15.85 -6.36
CA PRO A 156 -15.84 16.96 -7.30
C PRO A 156 -14.55 17.09 -8.12
N GLY A 157 -14.71 17.29 -9.42
CA GLY A 157 -13.65 17.70 -10.35
C GLY A 157 -13.61 19.22 -10.55
N LEU A 158 -13.03 19.66 -11.66
CA LEU A 158 -13.04 21.08 -12.08
C LEU A 158 -14.27 21.34 -12.98
N ASP A 159 -14.84 22.53 -12.94
CA ASP A 159 -15.86 23.01 -13.89
C ASP A 159 -17.10 22.11 -14.06
N GLY A 160 -17.50 21.43 -12.98
CA GLY A 160 -18.65 20.52 -12.98
C GLY A 160 -18.32 19.08 -13.38
N ASP A 161 -17.05 18.79 -13.69
CA ASP A 161 -16.57 17.43 -13.82
C ASP A 161 -16.63 16.69 -12.48
N SER A 162 -16.56 15.37 -12.54
CA SER A 162 -16.51 14.50 -11.37
C SER A 162 -15.45 13.43 -11.52
N ILE A 163 -14.81 13.08 -10.41
CA ILE A 163 -13.95 11.90 -10.32
C ILE A 163 -14.75 10.81 -9.64
N GLU A 164 -14.88 9.68 -10.32
CA GLU A 164 -15.52 8.50 -9.80
C GLU A 164 -14.46 7.45 -9.49
N LEU A 165 -14.61 6.84 -8.31
CA LEU A 165 -13.87 5.63 -7.94
C LEU A 165 -14.77 4.43 -8.18
N LEU A 166 -14.24 3.44 -8.88
CA LEU A 166 -14.87 2.18 -9.16
C LEU A 166 -14.07 1.05 -8.50
N GLU A 167 -14.77 0.16 -7.82
CA GLU A 167 -14.21 -1.07 -7.22
C GLU A 167 -14.96 -2.28 -7.79
N ASP A 168 -14.37 -3.47 -7.63
CA ASP A 168 -15.01 -4.73 -8.03
C ASP A 168 -16.43 -4.83 -7.44
N GLU A 169 -17.40 -5.24 -8.24
CA GLU A 169 -18.82 -5.33 -7.84
C GLU A 169 -19.07 -6.21 -6.61
N ARG A 170 -18.16 -7.15 -6.32
CA ARG A 170 -18.23 -8.03 -5.15
C ARG A 170 -17.83 -7.32 -3.85
N ILE A 171 -17.17 -6.16 -3.92
CA ILE A 171 -16.68 -5.43 -2.75
C ILE A 171 -17.80 -4.53 -2.21
N THR A 172 -18.53 -5.02 -1.22
CA THR A 172 -19.53 -4.18 -0.51
C THR A 172 -18.85 -3.15 0.40
N PRO A 173 -19.53 -2.05 0.82
CA PRO A 173 -18.96 -1.09 1.77
C PRO A 173 -18.52 -1.71 3.11
N ALA A 174 -19.26 -2.71 3.60
CA ALA A 174 -18.91 -3.43 4.82
C ALA A 174 -17.62 -4.26 4.62
N LEU A 175 -17.51 -4.94 3.47
CA LEU A 175 -16.34 -5.70 3.10
C LEU A 175 -15.12 -4.80 2.87
N GLN A 176 -15.27 -3.66 2.19
CA GLN A 176 -14.20 -2.68 2.03
C GLN A 176 -13.65 -2.25 3.39
N LYS A 177 -14.53 -1.93 4.35
CA LYS A 177 -14.12 -1.55 5.71
C LYS A 177 -13.38 -2.68 6.43
N GLN A 178 -13.82 -3.93 6.24
CA GLN A 178 -13.18 -5.10 6.84
C GLN A 178 -11.79 -5.37 6.24
N LEU A 179 -11.62 -5.20 4.93
CA LEU A 179 -10.37 -5.50 4.24
C LEU A 179 -9.33 -4.39 4.39
N TRP A 180 -9.78 -3.13 4.53
CA TRP A 180 -8.90 -1.96 4.52
C TRP A 180 -7.78 -2.03 5.56
N GLY A 181 -6.53 -1.95 5.10
CA GLY A 181 -5.34 -1.92 5.95
C GLY A 181 -5.01 -3.23 6.64
N THR A 182 -5.71 -4.33 6.32
CA THR A 182 -5.47 -5.64 6.95
C THR A 182 -4.49 -6.50 6.17
N GLY A 183 -4.33 -6.20 4.87
CA GLY A 183 -3.63 -7.08 3.94
C GLY A 183 -4.27 -8.45 3.77
N ALA A 184 -5.52 -8.65 4.22
CA ALA A 184 -6.25 -9.89 4.03
C ALA A 184 -6.30 -10.29 2.54
N SER A 185 -6.21 -11.59 2.30
CA SER A 185 -6.45 -12.21 1.00
C SER A 185 -7.94 -12.17 0.66
N GLU A 186 -8.24 -12.39 -0.60
CA GLU A 186 -9.61 -12.47 -1.15
C GLU A 186 -10.39 -13.70 -0.65
N GLU A 187 -9.78 -14.50 0.22
CA GLU A 187 -10.31 -15.74 0.82
C GLU A 187 -11.48 -15.52 1.81
N GLY A 188 -11.95 -14.28 1.96
CA GLY A 188 -13.15 -13.91 2.72
C GLY A 188 -14.24 -13.23 1.90
N LEU A 189 -14.11 -13.19 0.57
CA LEU A 189 -15.13 -12.61 -0.29
C LEU A 189 -16.42 -13.45 -0.25
N PRO A 190 -17.60 -12.82 -0.19
CA PRO A 190 -18.86 -13.53 -0.29
C PRO A 190 -19.00 -14.16 -1.68
N GLY A 191 -19.10 -15.50 -1.71
CA GLY A 191 -19.24 -16.28 -2.94
C GLY A 191 -17.95 -17.03 -3.32
N ASN A 192 -18.11 -18.28 -3.76
CA ASN A 192 -17.00 -19.16 -4.16
C ASN A 192 -16.45 -18.80 -5.57
N ASP A 193 -16.40 -17.52 -5.95
CA ASP A 193 -15.84 -17.15 -7.26
C ASP A 193 -14.31 -17.25 -7.20
N PRO A 194 -13.68 -18.18 -7.94
CA PRO A 194 -12.23 -18.36 -7.91
C PRO A 194 -11.47 -17.23 -8.61
N LYS A 195 -12.14 -16.29 -9.29
CA LYS A 195 -11.47 -15.20 -10.01
C LYS A 195 -10.97 -14.12 -9.05
N PRO A 196 -9.73 -13.62 -9.25
CA PRO A 196 -9.21 -12.50 -8.48
C PRO A 196 -10.10 -11.25 -8.55
N LEU A 197 -10.05 -10.38 -7.54
CA LEU A 197 -10.69 -9.07 -7.60
C LEU A 197 -10.12 -8.25 -8.76
N VAL A 198 -11.00 -7.55 -9.47
CA VAL A 198 -10.54 -6.54 -10.41
C VAL A 198 -9.90 -5.38 -9.65
N LYS A 199 -8.82 -4.84 -10.21
CA LYS A 199 -8.13 -3.69 -9.63
C LYS A 199 -9.05 -2.46 -9.67
N ALA A 200 -9.01 -1.62 -8.65
CA ALA A 200 -9.81 -0.41 -8.61
C ALA A 200 -9.49 0.52 -9.80
N GLN A 201 -10.45 1.35 -10.17
CA GLN A 201 -10.36 2.23 -11.32
C GLN A 201 -10.84 3.64 -10.96
N LEU A 202 -10.10 4.64 -11.42
CA LEU A 202 -10.55 6.03 -11.44
C LEU A 202 -11.09 6.40 -12.80
N ARG A 203 -12.13 7.23 -12.78
CA ARG A 203 -12.74 7.81 -13.98
C ARG A 203 -12.94 9.31 -13.78
N LEU A 204 -12.51 10.10 -14.76
CA LEU A 204 -12.88 11.50 -14.87
C LEU A 204 -14.08 11.59 -15.81
N VAL A 205 -15.21 12.04 -15.29
CA VAL A 205 -16.45 12.23 -16.04
C VAL A 205 -16.68 13.71 -16.20
N SER A 206 -16.82 14.17 -17.45
CA SER A 206 -17.09 15.57 -17.75
C SER A 206 -18.48 16.00 -17.26
N ALA A 207 -18.71 17.31 -17.16
CA ALA A 207 -20.04 17.86 -16.89
C ALA A 207 -21.13 17.38 -17.89
N SER A 208 -20.75 16.99 -19.11
CA SER A 208 -21.67 16.41 -20.12
C SER A 208 -21.94 14.91 -19.95
N GLY A 209 -21.28 14.24 -19.00
CA GLY A 209 -21.36 12.79 -18.80
C GLY A 209 -20.43 11.98 -19.72
N ALA A 210 -19.51 12.62 -20.42
CA ALA A 210 -18.51 11.92 -21.21
C ALA A 210 -17.35 11.46 -20.32
N ILE A 211 -16.78 10.28 -20.61
CA ILE A 211 -15.59 9.80 -19.92
C ILE A 211 -14.37 10.50 -20.52
N ALA A 212 -13.79 11.45 -19.79
CA ALA A 212 -12.65 12.23 -20.25
C ALA A 212 -11.32 11.50 -20.03
N ALA A 213 -11.20 10.73 -18.93
CA ALA A 213 -10.03 9.93 -18.63
C ALA A 213 -10.37 8.73 -17.75
N THR A 214 -9.57 7.69 -17.85
CA THR A 214 -9.67 6.48 -17.03
C THR A 214 -8.28 6.04 -16.60
N ARG A 215 -8.13 5.63 -15.33
CA ARG A 215 -6.87 5.09 -14.82
C ARG A 215 -7.14 3.86 -13.97
N GLN A 216 -6.59 2.72 -14.37
CA GLN A 216 -6.57 1.52 -13.54
C GLN A 216 -5.50 1.67 -12.45
N LEU A 217 -5.83 1.29 -11.22
CA LEU A 217 -4.93 1.29 -10.08
C LEU A 217 -4.25 -0.07 -9.93
N ASP A 218 -3.28 -0.19 -9.04
CA ASP A 218 -2.53 -1.44 -8.86
C ASP A 218 -3.23 -2.45 -7.94
N TYR A 219 -4.16 -1.98 -7.10
CA TYR A 219 -4.83 -2.75 -6.05
C TYR A 219 -6.36 -2.60 -6.14
N PRO A 220 -7.13 -3.56 -5.61
CA PRO A 220 -8.60 -3.58 -5.71
C PRO A 220 -9.32 -2.59 -4.79
N LEU A 221 -8.64 -2.05 -3.78
CA LEU A 221 -9.24 -1.15 -2.78
C LEU A 221 -8.60 0.24 -2.85
N ALA A 222 -9.44 1.27 -2.89
CA ALA A 222 -8.99 2.64 -2.81
C ALA A 222 -10.04 3.55 -2.16
N ARG A 223 -9.63 4.78 -1.83
CA ARG A 223 -10.51 5.85 -1.37
C ARG A 223 -10.13 7.16 -2.04
N VAL A 224 -11.13 7.97 -2.33
CA VAL A 224 -10.95 9.32 -2.87
C VAL A 224 -11.64 10.31 -1.94
N GLU A 225 -10.86 11.25 -1.39
CA GLU A 225 -11.38 12.27 -0.48
C GLU A 225 -10.84 13.65 -0.84
N PRO A 226 -11.60 14.74 -0.57
CA PRO A 226 -11.06 16.09 -0.66
C PRO A 226 -9.83 16.24 0.24
N ALA A 227 -8.71 16.70 -0.32
CA ALA A 227 -7.52 16.97 0.46
C ALA A 227 -7.66 18.34 1.15
N PRO A 228 -7.55 18.44 2.48
CA PRO A 228 -7.69 19.70 3.21
C PRO A 228 -6.39 20.53 3.13
N LEU A 229 -5.91 20.76 1.92
CA LEU A 229 -4.73 21.57 1.61
C LEU A 229 -5.15 22.97 1.15
N HIS A 230 -4.72 23.98 1.88
CA HIS A 230 -5.01 25.38 1.56
C HIS A 230 -3.93 26.01 0.69
N GLY A 231 -4.27 27.13 0.03
CA GLY A 231 -3.33 27.95 -0.75
C GLY A 231 -2.85 27.35 -2.08
N LEU A 232 -3.47 26.27 -2.54
CA LEU A 232 -3.26 25.70 -3.88
C LEU A 232 -4.15 26.39 -4.93
N PRO A 233 -3.79 26.34 -6.23
CA PRO A 233 -4.52 27.05 -7.30
C PRO A 233 -5.90 26.44 -7.62
N GLY A 234 -6.26 25.33 -7.00
CA GLY A 234 -7.54 24.66 -7.20
C GLY A 234 -7.73 23.51 -6.20
N PRO A 235 -8.92 22.88 -6.18
CA PRO A 235 -9.19 21.75 -5.33
C PRO A 235 -8.24 20.60 -5.64
N VAL A 236 -7.87 19.87 -4.60
CA VAL A 236 -7.04 18.68 -4.66
C VAL A 236 -7.77 17.53 -3.99
N LEU A 237 -7.51 16.32 -4.49
CA LEU A 237 -8.04 15.10 -3.90
C LEU A 237 -6.90 14.22 -3.42
N PHE A 238 -7.11 13.53 -2.31
CA PHE A 238 -6.31 12.39 -1.92
C PHE A 238 -6.90 11.13 -2.52
N LEU A 239 -6.09 10.42 -3.30
CA LEU A 239 -6.33 9.05 -3.71
C LEU A 239 -5.49 8.14 -2.81
N THR A 240 -6.12 7.46 -1.87
CA THR A 240 -5.43 6.48 -1.03
C THR A 240 -5.69 5.09 -1.60
N VAL A 241 -4.63 4.38 -1.98
CA VAL A 241 -4.68 3.01 -2.48
C VAL A 241 -4.22 2.08 -1.37
N ASP A 242 -5.01 1.06 -1.06
CA ASP A 242 -4.63 0.08 -0.06
C ASP A 242 -3.65 -0.94 -0.65
N ALA A 243 -2.37 -0.67 -0.48
CA ALA A 243 -1.27 -1.55 -0.88
C ALA A 243 -0.81 -2.45 0.28
N THR A 244 -1.65 -2.64 1.30
CA THR A 244 -1.29 -3.43 2.47
C THR A 244 -1.14 -4.90 2.08
N ALA A 245 0.07 -5.41 2.22
CA ALA A 245 0.38 -6.82 2.35
C ALA A 245 0.15 -7.30 3.81
N PRO A 246 -0.10 -8.60 4.03
CA PRO A 246 -0.40 -9.19 5.34
C PRO A 246 0.69 -8.99 6.41
N MET A 247 1.93 -8.73 5.96
CA MET A 247 3.12 -8.66 6.80
C MET A 247 4.15 -7.67 6.24
N GLY A 248 5.05 -7.25 7.15
CA GLY A 248 6.16 -6.34 6.88
C GLY A 248 5.84 -4.88 7.21
N SER A 249 6.69 -4.23 8.01
CA SER A 249 6.46 -2.86 8.50
C SER A 249 6.49 -1.77 7.42
N TYR A 250 6.88 -2.13 6.19
CA TYR A 250 6.84 -1.26 4.99
C TYR A 250 5.55 -1.42 4.16
N SER A 251 4.62 -2.21 4.68
CA SER A 251 3.30 -2.47 4.14
C SER A 251 2.28 -1.48 4.70
N GLY A 252 1.37 -0.99 3.85
CA GLY A 252 0.29 -0.11 4.27
C GLY A 252 -0.29 0.70 3.11
N PRO A 253 -1.33 1.50 3.37
CA PRO A 253 -1.92 2.39 2.38
C PRO A 253 -0.93 3.45 1.87
N ALA A 254 -1.10 3.83 0.60
CA ALA A 254 -0.32 4.87 -0.05
C ALA A 254 -1.24 5.94 -0.64
N THR A 255 -1.01 7.19 -0.25
CA THR A 255 -1.81 8.34 -0.68
C THR A 255 -1.12 9.10 -1.81
N GLN A 256 -1.80 9.23 -2.95
CA GLN A 256 -1.42 10.06 -4.08
C GLN A 256 -2.26 11.33 -4.06
N ILE A 257 -1.71 12.44 -4.55
CA ILE A 257 -2.45 13.70 -4.67
C ILE A 257 -2.87 13.87 -6.12
N LEU A 258 -4.15 14.10 -6.35
CA LEU A 258 -4.70 14.41 -7.66
C LEU A 258 -5.07 15.90 -7.72
N MET A 259 -4.85 16.50 -8.89
CA MET A 259 -5.28 17.86 -9.20
C MET A 259 -6.26 17.80 -10.37
N PRO A 260 -7.58 17.71 -10.12
CA PRO A 260 -8.59 17.58 -11.17
C PRO A 260 -8.54 18.74 -12.17
N ALA A 261 -8.11 19.92 -11.73
CA ALA A 261 -7.92 21.09 -12.57
C ALA A 261 -6.94 20.89 -13.75
N ARG A 262 -6.13 19.82 -13.74
CA ARG A 262 -5.24 19.46 -14.84
C ARG A 262 -5.88 18.52 -15.86
N GLN A 263 -7.17 18.18 -15.69
CA GLN A 263 -7.88 17.19 -16.50
C GLN A 263 -7.12 15.86 -16.64
N SER A 264 -6.39 15.47 -15.59
CA SER A 264 -5.59 14.26 -15.53
C SER A 264 -5.85 13.52 -14.22
N LEU A 265 -5.78 12.19 -14.30
CA LEU A 265 -5.85 11.26 -13.18
C LEU A 265 -4.46 10.83 -12.68
N ASP A 266 -3.40 11.41 -13.24
CA ASP A 266 -2.03 11.15 -12.80
C ASP A 266 -1.74 11.87 -11.47
N PRO A 267 -0.91 11.29 -10.60
CA PRO A 267 -0.49 11.94 -9.38
C PRO A 267 0.27 13.21 -9.70
N VAL A 268 0.15 14.23 -8.84
CA VAL A 268 1.04 15.38 -8.90
C VAL A 268 2.49 14.90 -8.74
N GLN A 269 3.37 15.60 -9.44
CA GLN A 269 4.80 15.32 -9.39
C GLN A 269 5.49 16.40 -8.57
N TYR A 270 6.52 16.01 -7.83
CA TYR A 270 7.44 16.93 -7.16
C TYR A 270 8.81 16.91 -7.84
N THR A 271 9.54 18.00 -7.68
CA THR A 271 10.92 18.16 -8.16
C THR A 271 11.87 18.27 -6.96
N THR A 272 12.97 17.53 -6.99
CA THR A 272 14.08 17.62 -6.03
C THR A 272 15.05 18.73 -6.40
N ASP A 273 15.95 19.11 -5.49
CA ASP A 273 16.95 20.17 -5.75
C ASP A 273 17.92 19.81 -6.89
N ASP A 274 18.14 18.52 -7.17
CA ASP A 274 18.93 18.03 -8.31
C ASP A 274 18.12 17.99 -9.63
N GLY A 275 16.88 18.49 -9.64
CA GLY A 275 16.02 18.60 -10.83
C GLY A 275 15.29 17.32 -11.21
N LYS A 276 15.49 16.20 -10.49
CA LYS A 276 14.71 14.97 -10.74
C LYS A 276 13.25 15.17 -10.38
N THR A 277 12.38 14.53 -11.15
CA THR A 277 10.94 14.63 -10.96
C THR A 277 10.36 13.25 -10.67
N SER A 278 9.42 13.17 -9.73
CA SER A 278 8.80 11.91 -9.31
C SER A 278 7.37 12.15 -8.82
N ALA A 279 6.53 11.11 -8.91
CA ALA A 279 5.17 11.17 -8.38
C ALA A 279 5.20 11.37 -6.86
N LEU A 280 4.37 12.29 -6.35
CA LEU A 280 4.20 12.51 -4.92
C LEU A 280 3.27 11.43 -4.36
N VAL A 281 3.86 10.46 -3.66
CA VAL A 281 3.17 9.34 -3.02
C VAL A 281 3.53 9.30 -1.55
N LEU A 282 2.56 9.39 -0.66
CA LEU A 282 2.71 9.45 0.79
C LEU A 282 2.33 8.10 1.40
N ALA A 283 3.32 7.35 1.87
CA ALA A 283 3.08 6.08 2.58
C ALA A 283 2.63 6.29 4.04
N ALA A 284 1.63 5.52 4.47
CA ALA A 284 1.25 5.33 5.87
C ALA A 284 1.46 3.86 6.25
N THR A 285 2.57 3.55 6.93
CA THR A 285 3.02 2.19 7.26
C THR A 285 3.64 2.14 8.65
N GLY A 286 4.04 0.96 9.13
CA GLY A 286 4.83 0.82 10.36
C GLY A 286 6.15 1.63 10.36
N LYS A 287 6.68 1.96 9.17
CA LYS A 287 7.95 2.68 8.95
C LYS A 287 7.77 4.04 8.30
N ALA A 288 6.54 4.52 8.10
CA ALA A 288 6.29 5.82 7.51
C ALA A 288 4.97 6.45 7.99
N ALA A 289 4.99 7.75 8.24
CA ALA A 289 3.78 8.54 8.46
C ALA A 289 3.91 9.92 7.84
N TRP A 290 2.77 10.57 7.62
CA TRP A 290 2.72 11.91 7.07
C TRP A 290 1.61 12.73 7.70
N LYS A 291 1.70 14.06 7.57
CA LYS A 291 0.64 14.99 7.94
C LYS A 291 0.71 16.26 7.11
N ILE A 292 -0.41 16.97 7.04
CA ILE A 292 -0.46 18.34 6.53
C ILE A 292 -0.01 19.29 7.63
N SER A 293 0.69 20.36 7.28
CA SER A 293 1.13 21.39 8.20
C SER A 293 1.02 22.76 7.55
N PRO A 294 0.63 23.81 8.31
CA PRO A 294 0.64 25.17 7.79
C PRO A 294 2.03 25.57 7.25
N SER A 295 2.05 26.37 6.19
CA SER A 295 3.30 26.89 5.61
C SER A 295 4.16 27.62 6.64
N ARG A 296 5.48 27.39 6.62
CA ARG A 296 6.43 28.18 7.44
C ARG A 296 6.60 29.61 6.93
N LYS A 297 6.46 29.82 5.62
CA LYS A 297 6.76 31.09 4.94
C LYS A 297 5.49 31.79 4.41
N GLY A 298 4.31 31.36 4.88
CA GLY A 298 3.04 31.72 4.26
C GLY A 298 2.82 31.03 2.90
N GLY A 299 1.62 31.12 2.35
CA GLY A 299 1.24 30.44 1.11
C GLY A 299 0.57 29.08 1.33
N ALA A 300 0.77 28.16 0.39
CA ALA A 300 0.14 26.84 0.41
C ALA A 300 0.58 25.99 1.58
N ASP A 301 -0.32 25.17 2.11
CA ASP A 301 0.01 24.18 3.14
C ASP A 301 1.13 23.24 2.66
N GLU A 302 1.94 22.79 3.62
CA GLU A 302 3.03 21.85 3.39
C GLU A 302 2.61 20.44 3.80
N ILE A 303 3.22 19.44 3.19
CA ILE A 303 3.06 18.04 3.60
C ILE A 303 4.37 17.55 4.17
N GLN A 304 4.32 17.08 5.41
CA GLN A 304 5.46 16.53 6.10
C GLN A 304 5.37 15.01 6.10
N GLN A 305 6.49 14.36 5.82
CA GLN A 305 6.56 12.91 5.85
C GLN A 305 7.83 12.44 6.55
N VAL A 306 7.68 11.48 7.45
CA VAL A 306 8.78 10.73 8.04
C VAL A 306 8.78 9.33 7.42
N ARG A 307 9.96 8.83 7.05
CA ARG A 307 10.17 7.44 6.60
C ARG A 307 11.46 6.89 7.18
N CYS A 308 11.42 5.66 7.64
CA CYS A 308 12.60 4.90 8.02
C CYS A 308 12.89 3.86 6.94
N SER A 309 14.16 3.63 6.58
CA SER A 309 14.60 2.54 5.70
C SER A 309 15.99 2.06 6.10
N PRO A 310 16.43 0.86 5.68
CA PRO A 310 17.84 0.50 5.78
C PRO A 310 18.71 1.54 5.06
N ASP A 311 19.92 1.74 5.57
CA ASP A 311 20.97 2.52 4.95
C ASP A 311 21.73 1.65 3.95
N PHE A 312 21.22 1.63 2.72
CA PHE A 312 21.81 0.85 1.63
C PHE A 312 23.19 1.35 1.19
N ASP A 313 23.63 2.53 1.65
CA ASP A 313 24.96 3.07 1.35
C ASP A 313 26.03 2.54 2.34
N LYS A 314 25.61 1.94 3.46
CA LYS A 314 26.50 1.36 4.47
C LYS A 314 26.90 -0.07 4.05
N LYS A 315 28.18 -0.27 3.79
CA LYS A 315 28.74 -1.56 3.31
C LYS A 315 28.81 -2.63 4.39
N ASP A 316 28.92 -2.22 5.65
CA ASP A 316 29.08 -3.11 6.82
C ASP A 316 27.81 -3.08 7.68
N SER A 317 26.67 -3.43 7.08
CA SER A 317 25.42 -3.55 7.82
C SER A 317 25.44 -4.81 8.71
N THR A 318 25.24 -4.62 10.00
CA THR A 318 25.10 -5.65 11.06
C THR A 318 23.64 -5.99 11.37
N GLY A 319 22.68 -5.21 10.86
CA GLY A 319 21.26 -5.25 11.19
C GLY A 319 20.89 -4.41 12.42
N ASP A 320 21.81 -3.63 12.97
CA ASP A 320 21.60 -2.79 14.15
C ASP A 320 20.89 -1.46 13.81
N ASP A 321 20.41 -0.73 14.83
CA ASP A 321 19.66 0.53 14.65
C ASP A 321 20.43 1.60 13.85
N ASP A 322 21.77 1.58 13.91
CA ASP A 322 22.65 2.49 13.18
C ASP A 322 22.84 2.10 11.71
N ASP A 323 22.23 1.00 11.26
CA ASP A 323 22.07 0.65 9.85
C ASP A 323 20.76 1.16 9.25
N PHE A 324 19.96 1.88 10.03
CA PHE A 324 18.75 2.51 9.53
C PHE A 324 18.94 4.02 9.41
N VAL A 325 18.24 4.58 8.43
CA VAL A 325 18.15 6.02 8.23
C VAL A 325 16.70 6.44 8.28
N THR A 326 16.44 7.47 9.07
CA THR A 326 15.16 8.16 9.10
C THR A 326 15.25 9.45 8.29
N ARG A 327 14.40 9.55 7.27
CA ARG A 327 14.25 10.72 6.40
C ARG A 327 13.04 11.54 6.84
N TYR A 328 13.26 12.85 6.99
CA TYR A 328 12.25 13.88 7.25
C TYR A 328 12.09 14.71 5.99
N GLU A 329 10.96 14.55 5.34
CA GLU A 329 10.62 15.11 4.04
C GLU A 329 9.58 16.22 4.22
N THR A 330 9.72 17.31 3.46
CA THR A 330 8.69 18.33 3.35
C THR A 330 8.44 18.68 1.90
N TYR A 331 7.22 18.38 1.46
CA TYR A 331 6.71 18.75 0.15
C TYR A 331 6.05 20.13 0.23
N ARG A 332 6.43 21.02 -0.68
CA ARG A 332 5.95 22.41 -0.74
C ARG A 332 5.47 22.74 -2.13
N PHE A 333 4.35 23.43 -2.24
CA PHE A 333 3.91 24.01 -3.50
C PHE A 333 4.43 25.44 -3.62
N PHE A 334 5.30 25.69 -4.61
CA PHE A 334 5.88 27.00 -4.88
C PHE A 334 6.08 27.18 -6.39
N ASP A 335 5.67 28.34 -6.91
CA ASP A 335 5.82 28.70 -8.32
C ASP A 335 5.21 27.65 -9.28
N GLY A 336 3.98 27.24 -8.97
CA GLY A 336 3.23 26.27 -9.78
C GLY A 336 3.70 24.81 -9.68
N LYS A 337 4.73 24.52 -8.86
CA LYS A 337 5.37 23.20 -8.78
C LYS A 337 5.48 22.71 -7.34
N TRP A 338 5.36 21.40 -7.16
CA TRP A 338 5.74 20.76 -5.91
C TRP A 338 7.25 20.59 -5.84
N ARG A 339 7.85 20.89 -4.69
CA ARG A 339 9.27 20.69 -4.42
C ARG A 339 9.44 19.86 -3.15
N LEU A 340 10.47 19.02 -3.13
CA LEU A 340 10.86 18.25 -1.95
C LEU A 340 12.11 18.86 -1.31
N ALA A 341 12.03 19.18 -0.02
CA ALA A 341 13.19 19.35 0.83
C ALA A 341 13.28 18.16 1.79
N GLN A 342 14.47 17.63 2.01
CA GLN A 342 14.68 16.48 2.90
C GLN A 342 15.86 16.69 3.87
N ARG A 343 15.74 16.08 5.04
CA ARG A 343 16.83 15.90 6.02
C ARG A 343 16.88 14.43 6.42
N GLN A 344 18.07 13.89 6.62
CA GLN A 344 18.27 12.52 7.06
C GLN A 344 19.00 12.48 8.39
N HIS A 345 18.64 11.51 9.24
CA HIS A 345 19.33 11.18 10.48
C HIS A 345 19.50 9.66 10.56
N SER A 346 20.60 9.20 11.16
CA SER A 346 20.75 7.79 11.53
C SER A 346 19.76 7.41 12.62
N GLY A 347 19.31 6.16 12.60
CA GLY A 347 18.39 5.59 13.58
C GLY A 347 17.02 5.25 13.00
N ILE A 348 16.23 4.60 13.84
CA ILE A 348 14.93 4.05 13.51
C ILE A 348 13.81 5.01 13.92
N TRP A 349 12.78 5.06 13.07
CA TRP A 349 11.48 5.59 13.44
C TRP A 349 10.39 4.55 13.11
N GLU A 350 9.44 4.38 14.02
CA GLU A 350 8.26 3.53 13.85
C GLU A 350 6.97 4.32 14.14
N SER A 351 5.87 3.88 13.53
CA SER A 351 4.58 4.59 13.61
C SER A 351 3.88 4.55 14.97
N ASP A 352 4.34 3.71 15.88
CA ASP A 352 3.88 3.66 17.27
C ASP A 352 4.49 4.77 18.14
N GLN A 353 5.55 5.43 17.64
CA GLN A 353 6.15 6.60 18.26
C GLN A 353 5.37 7.88 17.92
N GLU A 354 5.59 8.94 18.71
CA GLU A 354 5.03 10.26 18.40
C GLU A 354 5.49 10.75 17.01
N PHE A 355 4.59 11.38 16.27
CA PHE A 355 4.97 12.01 15.00
C PHE A 355 6.05 13.07 15.24
N PRO A 356 7.14 13.09 14.46
CA PRO A 356 8.28 13.96 14.72
C PRO A 356 7.89 15.45 14.83
N LYS A 357 8.62 16.17 15.69
CA LYS A 357 8.38 17.60 15.89
C LYS A 357 8.67 18.38 14.61
N ARG A 358 7.93 19.48 14.40
CA ARG A 358 8.03 20.31 13.19
C ARG A 358 9.47 20.73 12.87
N ASN A 359 10.31 21.04 13.86
CA ASN A 359 11.71 21.47 13.67
C ASN A 359 12.67 20.39 13.13
N MET A 360 12.27 19.11 13.14
CA MET A 360 13.06 18.03 12.54
C MET A 360 13.00 18.06 11.01
N PHE A 361 11.93 18.63 10.46
CA PHE A 361 11.71 18.73 9.03
C PHE A 361 12.31 20.02 8.44
N PRO A 362 12.94 19.94 7.25
CA PRO A 362 13.58 21.08 6.58
C PRO A 362 12.60 22.16 6.15
#